data_AF-D3UWJ9-F1
#
_entry.id   AF-D3UWJ9-F1
#
_cell.length_a   1.000
_cell.length_b   1.000
_cell.length_c   1.000
_cell.angle_alpha   90.00
_cell.angle_beta   90.00
_cell.angle_gamma   90.00
#
_symmetry.space_group_name_H-M   'P 1'
#
loop_
_entity.id
_entity.type
_entity.pdbx_description
1 polymer ?
#
loop_
_entity_poly.entity_id
_entity_poly.type
_entity_poly.pdbx_seq_one_letter_code
_entity_poly.pdbx_strand_id
1 'polypeptide(L)' 'MSYEFEKIKVDEINLEDMTYAVPVLFTILAGMVTNKEPEKLDQLYKLFDKVLENNEDGTSRESIALVGQITKFSLSEK' A
#
# COMPACT_ATOMS: atom_id res chain seq x y z
N MET A 1 -20.25 16.89 9.00
CA MET A 1 -19.61 15.64 9.45
C MET A 1 -18.18 16.00 9.78
N SER A 2 -17.64 15.58 10.93
CA SER A 2 -16.22 15.74 11.24
C SER A 2 -15.60 14.37 11.40
N TYR A 3 -14.43 14.18 10.81
CA TYR A 3 -13.70 12.91 10.81
C TYR A 3 -12.61 12.92 11.89
N GLU A 4 -12.30 11.77 12.49
CA GLU A 4 -11.32 11.69 13.59
C GLU A 4 -9.93 12.21 13.20
N PHE A 5 -9.51 12.04 11.95
CA PHE A 5 -8.22 12.55 11.49
C PHE A 5 -8.13 14.09 11.55
N GLU A 6 -9.26 14.81 11.46
CA GLU A 6 -9.32 16.28 11.53
C GLU A 6 -9.03 16.80 12.94
N LYS A 7 -9.14 15.94 13.96
CA LYS A 7 -8.86 16.29 15.36
C LYS A 7 -7.38 16.14 15.71
N ILE A 8 -6.59 15.50 14.85
CA ILE A 8 -5.16 15.28 15.08
C ILE A 8 -4.42 16.53 14.63
N LYS A 9 -3.70 17.18 15.57
CA LYS A 9 -2.75 18.24 15.23
C LYS A 9 -1.46 17.61 14.74
N VAL A 10 -0.95 18.09 13.60
CA VAL A 10 0.32 17.66 13.04
C VAL A 10 1.32 18.80 13.27
N ASP A 11 2.11 18.67 14.33
CA ASP A 11 3.08 19.69 14.73
C ASP A 11 4.46 19.47 14.09
N GLU A 12 4.87 18.21 13.90
CA GLU A 12 6.11 17.81 13.22
C GLU A 12 5.91 16.48 12.47
N ILE A 13 6.61 16.29 11.35
CA ILE A 13 6.52 15.06 10.54
C ILE A 13 7.76 14.20 10.77
N ASN A 14 7.54 12.98 11.27
CA ASN A 14 8.55 11.93 11.26
C ASN A 14 8.54 11.20 9.90
N LEU A 15 9.66 11.27 9.17
CA LEU A 15 9.81 10.65 7.86
C LEU A 15 9.75 9.11 7.91
N GLU A 16 10.19 8.51 9.01
CA GLU A 16 10.13 7.06 9.21
C GLU A 16 8.68 6.60 9.35
N ASP A 17 7.90 7.30 10.19
CA ASP A 17 6.48 7.03 10.39
C ASP A 17 5.66 7.22 9.11
N MET A 18 6.01 8.23 8.30
CA MET A 18 5.42 8.42 6.97
C MET A 18 5.68 7.23 6.05
N THR A 19 6.88 6.65 6.12
CA THR A 19 7.25 5.50 5.29
C THR A 19 6.41 4.27 5.67
N TYR A 20 6.09 4.06 6.95
CA TYR A 20 5.19 3.00 7.40
C TYR A 20 3.71 3.28 7.10
N ALA A 21 3.30 4.55 7.02
CA ALA A 21 1.92 4.92 6.68
C ALA A 21 1.56 4.59 5.22
N VAL A 22 2.54 4.65 4.30
CA VAL A 22 2.31 4.42 2.87
C VAL A 22 1.75 3.02 2.57
N PRO A 23 2.35 1.90 3.02
CA PRO A 23 1.78 0.57 2.82
C PRO A 23 0.34 0.42 3.35
N VAL A 24 0.05 1.03 4.51
CA VAL A 24 -1.28 0.96 5.15
C VAL A 24 -2.33 1.69 4.30
N LEU A 25 -2.05 2.94 3.92
CA LEU A 25 -2.95 3.74 3.09
C LEU A 25 -3.13 3.11 1.70
N PHE A 26 -2.06 2.60 1.09
CA PHE A 26 -2.15 1.89 -0.17
C PHE A 26 -3.06 0.66 -0.06
N THR A 27 -2.90 -0.13 1.01
CA THR A 27 -3.72 -1.33 1.23
C THR A 27 -5.22 -1.00 1.36
N ILE A 28 -5.56 0.10 2.04
CA ILE A 28 -6.95 0.57 2.14
C ILE A 28 -7.50 0.90 0.75
N LEU A 29 -6.77 1.69 -0.04
CA LEU A 29 -7.18 2.06 -1.40
C LEU A 29 -7.28 0.85 -2.33
N ALA A 30 -6.31 -0.05 -2.28
CA ALA A 30 -6.31 -1.30 -3.02
C ALA A 30 -7.53 -2.16 -2.66
N GLY A 31 -7.87 -2.26 -1.38
CA GLY A 31 -9.08 -2.94 -0.92
C GLY A 31 -10.37 -2.33 -1.48
N MET A 32 -10.46 -0.99 -1.52
CA MET A 32 -11.60 -0.28 -2.11
C MET A 32 -11.73 -0.51 -3.62
N VAL A 33 -10.62 -0.39 -4.36
CA VAL A 33 -10.61 -0.53 -5.83
C VAL A 33 -10.87 -1.97 -6.26
N THR A 34 -10.26 -2.93 -5.57
CA THR A 34 -10.41 -4.35 -5.89
C THR A 34 -11.74 -4.90 -5.38
N ASN A 35 -12.39 -4.24 -4.43
CA ASN A 35 -13.55 -4.78 -3.69
C ASN A 35 -13.29 -6.19 -3.13
N LYS A 36 -12.00 -6.53 -2.92
CA LYS A 36 -11.52 -7.88 -2.58
C LYS A 36 -11.98 -9.00 -3.53
N GLU A 37 -12.32 -8.67 -4.77
CA GLU A 37 -12.68 -9.65 -5.79
C GLU A 37 -11.41 -10.39 -6.25
N PRO A 38 -11.41 -11.74 -6.29
CA PRO A 38 -10.22 -12.52 -6.59
C PRO A 38 -9.51 -12.13 -7.89
N GLU A 39 -10.27 -11.87 -8.97
CA GLU A 39 -9.71 -11.48 -10.27
C GLU A 39 -9.01 -10.12 -10.21
N LYS A 40 -9.55 -9.16 -9.46
CA LYS A 40 -8.95 -7.83 -9.30
C LYS A 40 -7.72 -7.87 -8.39
N LEU A 41 -7.73 -8.73 -7.38
CA LEU A 41 -6.56 -8.97 -6.52
C LEU A 41 -5.41 -9.61 -7.32
N ASP A 42 -5.71 -10.61 -8.16
CA ASP A 42 -4.72 -11.21 -9.06
C ASP A 42 -4.13 -10.18 -10.04
N GLN A 43 -4.97 -9.33 -10.63
CA GLN A 43 -4.50 -8.22 -11.48
C GLN A 43 -3.59 -7.25 -10.72
N LEU A 44 -3.96 -6.86 -9.49
CA LEU A 44 -3.14 -6.01 -8.63
C LEU A 44 -1.77 -6.63 -8.36
N TYR A 45 -1.71 -7.92 -8.02
CA TYR A 45 -0.44 -8.59 -7.73
C TYR A 45 0.43 -8.72 -8.96
N LYS A 46 -0.14 -9.02 -10.13
CA LYS A 46 0.59 -9.00 -11.41
C LYS A 46 1.15 -7.63 -11.76
N LEU A 47 0.46 -6.55 -11.38
CA LEU A 47 0.96 -5.20 -11.56
C LEU A 47 2.16 -4.91 -10.63
N PHE A 48 2.15 -5.40 -9.38
CA PHE A 48 3.33 -5.32 -8.52
C PHE A 48 4.53 -6.05 -9.13
N ASP A 49 4.34 -7.29 -9.60
CA ASP A 49 5.40 -8.05 -10.26
C ASP A 49 5.96 -7.29 -11.47
N LYS A 50 5.10 -6.76 -12.33
CA LYS A 50 5.49 -5.96 -13.49
C LYS A 50 6.26 -4.69 -13.11
N VAL A 51 5.88 -4.02 -12.02
CA VAL A 51 6.60 -2.84 -11.55
C VAL A 51 7.99 -3.23 -11.04
N LEU A 52 8.12 -4.35 -10.34
CA LEU A 52 9.41 -4.86 -9.87
C LEU A 52 10.34 -5.25 -11.03
N GLU A 53 9.80 -5.88 -12.08
CA GLU A 53 10.55 -6.17 -13.31
C GLU A 53 11.07 -4.89 -13.97
N ASN A 54 10.23 -3.85 -14.07
CA ASN A 54 10.64 -2.57 -14.66
C ASN A 54 11.58 -1.73 -13.77
N ASN A 55 11.73 -2.10 -12.49
CA ASN A 55 12.58 -1.41 -11.51
C ASN A 55 13.71 -2.32 -11.01
N GLU A 56 14.22 -3.23 -11.84
CA GLU A 56 15.24 -4.20 -11.44
C GLU A 56 16.48 -3.55 -10.79
N ASP A 57 16.94 -2.40 -11.33
CA ASP A 57 18.05 -1.60 -10.82
C ASP A 57 17.62 -0.36 -10.01
N GLY A 58 16.33 -0.25 -9.68
CA GLY A 58 15.76 0.92 -9.00
C GLY A 58 15.99 0.92 -7.48
N THR A 59 16.30 2.08 -6.90
CA THR A 59 16.48 2.24 -5.44
C THR A 59 15.21 2.01 -4.63
N SER A 60 14.05 1.97 -5.27
CA SER A 60 12.73 1.78 -4.65
C SER A 60 12.23 0.33 -4.70
N ARG A 61 12.98 -0.60 -5.30
CA ARG A 61 12.54 -1.99 -5.53
C ARG A 61 12.13 -2.69 -4.23
N GLU A 62 12.92 -2.56 -3.18
CA GLU A 62 12.63 -3.14 -1.87
C GLU A 62 11.38 -2.52 -1.23
N SER A 63 11.21 -1.20 -1.33
CA SER A 63 10.03 -0.51 -0.83
C SER A 63 8.76 -0.92 -1.57
N ILE A 64 8.82 -1.11 -2.89
CA ILE A 64 7.70 -1.60 -3.72
C ILE A 64 7.34 -3.03 -3.33
N ALA A 65 8.34 -3.90 -3.14
CA ALA A 65 8.12 -5.27 -2.70
C ALA A 65 7.47 -5.32 -1.31
N LEU A 66 7.93 -4.48 -0.37
CA LEU A 66 7.35 -4.38 0.97
C LEU A 66 5.88 -3.96 0.93
N VAL A 67 5.54 -2.93 0.15
CA VAL A 67 4.15 -2.51 -0.05
C VAL A 67 3.30 -3.66 -0.59
N GLY A 68 3.77 -4.35 -1.63
CA GLY A 68 3.07 -5.49 -2.22
C GLY A 68 2.83 -6.63 -1.24
N GLN A 69 3.83 -6.97 -0.41
CA GLN A 69 3.74 -7.99 0.62
C GLN A 69 2.71 -7.65 1.70
N ILE A 70 2.77 -6.43 2.26
CA ILE A 70 1.83 -5.95 3.29
C ILE A 70 0.41 -5.93 2.74
N THR A 71 0.22 -5.44 1.50
CA THR A 71 -1.09 -5.40 0.86
C THR A 71 -1.64 -6.80 0.63
N LYS A 72 -0.84 -7.72 0.10
CA LYS A 72 -1.27 -9.10 -0.12
C LYS A 72 -1.68 -9.77 1.19
N PHE A 73 -0.85 -9.69 2.22
CA PHE A 73 -1.15 -10.22 3.54
C PHE A 73 -2.50 -9.69 4.06
N SER A 74 -2.66 -8.36 4.05
CA SER A 74 -3.85 -7.69 4.58
C SER A 74 -5.15 -7.93 3.79
N LEU A 75 -5.03 -8.25 2.50
CA LEU A 75 -6.18 -8.52 1.63
C LEU A 75 -6.50 -10.01 1.51
N SER A 76 -5.54 -10.89 1.75
CA SER A 76 -5.71 -12.36 1.76
C SER A 76 -6.25 -12.91 3.08
N GLU A 77 -6.06 -12.22 4.21
CA GLU A 77 -6.71 -12.58 5.48
C GLU A 77 -8.16 -12.05 5.52
N LYS A 78 -9.08 -12.74 4.84
CA LYS A 78 -10.53 -12.72 5.11
C LYS A 78 -11.20 -14.02 4.69
#